data_AF-A0A352MGL6-F1
#
_entry.id   AF-A0A352MGL6-F1
#
_cell.length_a   1.000
_cell.length_b   1.000
_cell.length_c   1.000
_cell.angle_alpha   90.00
_cell.angle_beta   90.00
_cell.angle_gamma   90.00
#
_symmetry.space_group_name_H-M   'P 1'
#
loop_
_entity.id
_entity.type
_entity.pdbx_description
1 polymer ?
#
loop_
_entity_poly.entity_id
_entity_poly.type
_entity_poly.pdbx_seq_one_letter_code
_entity_poly.pdbx_strand_id
1 'polypeptide(L)'
;MHKSWLKYVILLLMSVLTISIYLIYNQFFGVSITPEGGKATLLIPEDATFRQAMDSVEANLIIKNKKILEWVAEKKKYQKLVKPGKYVIDRSLSYNELINILRGGKQTPVRITFINLRTLNDIA
;
A
#
# COMPACT_ATOMS: atom_id res chain seq x y z
N MET A 1 14.74 -19.97 48.31
CA MET A 1 13.29 -19.87 48.05
C MET A 1 12.85 -18.57 47.34
N HIS A 2 13.71 -17.85 46.59
CA HIS A 2 13.39 -16.48 46.13
C HIS A 2 13.47 -16.23 44.60
N LYS A 3 13.54 -17.26 43.75
CA LYS A 3 13.58 -17.11 42.27
C LYS A 3 12.27 -17.42 41.54
N SER A 4 11.26 -17.96 42.23
CA SER A 4 10.00 -18.38 41.58
C SER A 4 9.15 -17.21 41.09
N TRP A 5 9.20 -16.05 41.77
CA TRP A 5 8.50 -14.84 41.34
C TRP A 5 9.04 -14.27 40.02
N LEU A 6 10.35 -14.45 39.77
CA LEU A 6 11.00 -14.01 38.53
C LEU A 6 10.39 -14.68 37.29
N LYS A 7 9.95 -15.93 37.42
CA LYS A 7 9.31 -16.69 36.34
C LYS A 7 7.98 -16.05 35.93
N TYR A 8 7.19 -15.60 36.90
CA TYR A 8 5.92 -14.92 36.66
C TYR A 8 6.13 -13.53 36.07
N VAL A 9 7.17 -12.80 36.51
CA VAL A 9 7.53 -11.50 35.90
C VAL A 9 7.96 -11.67 34.44
N ILE A 10 8.79 -12.66 34.14
CA ILE A 10 9.21 -12.97 32.76
C ILE A 10 8.00 -13.37 31.90
N LEU A 11 7.08 -14.17 32.44
CA LEU A 11 5.88 -14.61 31.74
C LEU A 11 4.91 -13.45 31.46
N LEU A 12 4.78 -12.51 32.41
CA LEU A 12 4.01 -11.28 32.23
C LEU A 12 4.67 -10.34 31.21
N LEU A 13 6.00 -10.22 31.22
CA LEU A 13 6.72 -9.41 30.22
C LEU A 13 6.53 -9.99 28.80
N MET A 14 6.61 -11.32 28.66
CA MET A 14 6.38 -12.02 27.39
C MET A 14 4.95 -11.86 26.87
N SER A 15 3.94 -11.88 27.75
CA SER A 15 2.55 -11.67 27.34
C SER A 15 2.32 -10.24 26.85
N VAL A 16 2.86 -9.23 27.56
CA VAL A 16 2.80 -7.83 27.14
C VAL A 16 3.50 -7.59 25.80
N LEU A 17 4.68 -8.19 25.61
CA LEU A 17 5.40 -8.13 24.33
C LEU A 17 4.59 -8.74 23.18
N THR A 18 3.99 -9.91 23.40
CA THR A 18 3.20 -10.60 22.37
C THR A 18 1.96 -9.80 21.98
N ILE A 19 1.24 -9.24 22.96
CA ILE A 19 0.07 -8.38 22.71
C ILE A 19 0.49 -7.12 21.96
N SER A 20 1.60 -6.50 22.36
CA SER A 20 2.11 -5.28 21.71
C SER A 20 2.49 -5.54 20.25
N ILE A 21 3.18 -6.65 19.98
CA ILE A 21 3.52 -7.08 18.61
C ILE A 21 2.26 -7.31 17.77
N TYR A 22 1.24 -7.96 18.34
CA TYR A 22 -0.02 -8.22 17.63
C TYR A 22 -0.75 -6.92 17.28
N LEU A 23 -0.84 -5.97 18.22
CA LEU A 23 -1.49 -4.67 17.98
C LEU A 23 -0.74 -3.85 16.92
N ILE A 24 0.59 -3.82 16.98
CA ILE A 24 1.42 -3.16 15.96
C ILE A 24 1.21 -3.83 14.60
N TYR A 25 1.24 -5.16 14.54
CA TYR A 25 1.00 -5.90 13.31
C TYR A 25 -0.36 -5.55 12.70
N ASN A 26 -1.42 -5.57 13.49
CA ASN A 26 -2.75 -5.23 13.02
C ASN A 26 -2.88 -3.75 12.62
N GLN A 27 -2.15 -2.83 13.24
CA GLN A 27 -2.17 -1.41 12.85
C GLN A 27 -1.43 -1.17 11.52
N PHE A 28 -0.36 -1.92 11.24
CA PHE A 28 0.44 -1.76 10.02
C PHE A 28 -0.07 -2.58 8.83
N PHE A 29 -0.57 -3.80 9.08
CA PHE A 29 -1.16 -4.69 8.07
C PHE A 29 -2.68 -4.54 7.98
N GLY A 30 -3.31 -3.88 8.95
CA GLY A 30 -4.73 -3.56 8.92
C GLY A 30 -5.06 -2.54 7.86
N VAL A 31 -6.26 -2.72 7.30
CA VAL A 31 -6.83 -1.90 6.25
C VAL A 31 -6.95 -0.43 6.70
N SER A 32 -6.14 0.43 6.11
CA SER A 32 -5.98 1.84 6.56
C SER A 32 -6.19 2.88 5.47
N ILE A 33 -6.23 2.45 4.21
CA ILE A 33 -6.46 3.28 3.03
C ILE A 33 -7.66 2.70 2.29
N THR A 34 -8.68 3.51 2.01
CA THR A 34 -9.90 3.06 1.33
C THR A 34 -10.15 3.91 0.10
N PRO A 35 -10.41 3.30 -1.08
CA PRO A 35 -10.83 4.06 -2.26
C PRO A 35 -12.21 4.69 -2.04
N GLU A 36 -12.32 5.97 -2.39
CA GLU A 36 -13.61 6.66 -2.43
C GLU A 36 -14.48 6.03 -3.52
N GLY A 37 -15.71 5.63 -3.18
CA GLY A 37 -16.63 4.99 -4.15
C GLY A 37 -16.24 3.56 -4.59
N GLY A 38 -15.33 2.89 -3.88
CA GLY A 38 -14.98 1.48 -4.11
C GLY A 38 -13.95 1.23 -5.22
N LYS A 39 -13.65 2.21 -6.08
CA LYS A 39 -12.53 2.16 -7.04
C LYS A 39 -11.89 3.54 -7.20
N ALA A 40 -10.62 3.65 -6.84
CA ALA A 40 -9.82 4.85 -7.03
C ALA A 40 -8.78 4.63 -8.13
N THR A 41 -8.61 5.62 -9.01
CA THR A 41 -7.56 5.62 -10.04
C THR A 41 -6.53 6.68 -9.70
N LEU A 42 -5.31 6.26 -9.41
CA LEU A 42 -4.17 7.13 -9.19
C LEU A 42 -3.41 7.30 -10.49
N LEU A 43 -3.15 8.55 -10.86
CA LEU A 43 -2.27 8.88 -11.99
C LEU A 43 -1.04 9.60 -11.44
N ILE A 44 0.13 8.99 -11.60
CA ILE A 44 1.40 9.60 -11.24
C ILE A 44 2.08 10.05 -12.54
N PRO A 45 2.31 11.36 -12.73
CA PRO A 45 2.92 11.88 -13.96
C PRO A 45 4.38 11.44 -14.11
N GLU A 46 4.91 11.55 -15.33
CA GLU A 46 6.34 11.36 -15.60
C GLU A 46 7.18 12.38 -14.82
N ASP A 47 8.33 11.93 -14.31
CA ASP A 47 9.22 12.70 -13.42
C ASP A 47 8.56 13.27 -12.15
N ALA A 48 7.44 12.68 -11.73
CA ALA A 48 6.77 13.07 -10.50
C ALA A 48 7.70 12.97 -9.28
N THR A 49 7.75 14.05 -8.51
CA THR A 49 8.36 14.04 -7.19
C THR A 49 7.54 13.21 -6.21
N PHE A 50 8.17 12.74 -5.12
CA PHE A 50 7.47 12.05 -4.03
C PHE A 50 6.25 12.82 -3.51
N ARG A 51 6.37 14.15 -3.45
CA ARG A 51 5.31 15.03 -2.98
C ARG A 51 4.12 15.01 -3.94
N GLN A 52 4.36 15.18 -5.24
CA GLN A 52 3.30 15.08 -6.27
C GLN A 52 2.63 13.69 -6.29
N ALA A 53 3.40 12.63 -6.07
CA ALA A 53 2.85 11.29 -5.93
C ALA A 53 1.93 11.18 -4.69
N MET A 54 2.31 11.76 -3.55
CA MET A 54 1.46 11.74 -2.35
C MET A 54 0.24 12.64 -2.49
N ASP A 55 0.36 13.78 -3.15
CA ASP A 55 -0.77 14.67 -3.43
C ASP A 55 -1.83 13.94 -4.28
N SER A 56 -1.38 13.15 -5.26
CA SER A 56 -2.26 12.30 -6.08
C SER A 56 -2.94 11.19 -5.27
N VAL A 57 -2.23 10.62 -4.29
CA VAL A 57 -2.78 9.61 -3.36
C VAL A 57 -3.84 10.24 -2.47
N GLU A 58 -3.57 11.40 -1.88
CA GLU A 58 -4.48 12.11 -0.99
C GLU A 58 -5.75 12.60 -1.70
N ALA A 59 -5.65 12.96 -2.99
CA ALA A 59 -6.79 13.39 -3.78
C ALA A 59 -7.77 12.25 -4.16
N ASN A 60 -7.32 10.99 -4.16
CA ASN A 60 -8.11 9.85 -4.66
C ASN A 60 -8.38 8.76 -3.62
N LEU A 61 -7.71 8.79 -2.47
CA LEU A 61 -7.81 7.76 -1.44
C LEU A 61 -8.08 8.39 -0.07
N ILE A 62 -8.95 7.75 0.70
CA ILE A 62 -9.20 8.12 2.09
C ILE A 62 -8.09 7.53 2.95
N ILE A 63 -7.18 8.39 3.39
CA ILE A 63 -6.02 8.02 4.22
C ILE A 63 -6.35 8.34 5.68
N LYS A 64 -6.35 7.33 6.56
CA LYS A 64 -6.58 7.57 8.00
C LYS A 64 -5.48 8.39 8.67
N ASN A 65 -4.22 8.16 8.30
CA ASN A 65 -3.07 8.84 8.90
C ASN A 65 -1.92 9.03 7.89
N LYS A 66 -1.81 10.27 7.39
CA LYS A 66 -0.78 10.66 6.41
C LYS A 66 0.65 10.50 6.95
N LYS A 67 0.89 10.80 8.24
CA LYS A 67 2.23 10.67 8.84
C LYS A 67 2.73 9.23 8.82
N ILE A 68 1.84 8.25 9.03
CA ILE A 68 2.21 6.83 8.97
C ILE A 68 2.55 6.45 7.52
N LEU A 69 1.76 6.90 6.55
CA LEU A 69 2.05 6.66 5.13
C LEU A 69 3.42 7.23 4.73
N GLU A 70 3.71 8.47 5.11
CA GLU A 70 5.00 9.12 4.86
C GLU A 70 6.16 8.38 5.51
N TRP A 71 6.00 7.97 6.77
CA TRP A 71 7.00 7.19 7.50
C TRP A 71 7.28 5.83 6.83
N VAL A 72 6.23 5.13 6.39
CA VAL A 72 6.38 3.87 5.64
C VAL A 72 7.07 4.11 4.29
N ALA A 73 6.73 5.20 3.60
CA ALA A 73 7.35 5.58 2.34
C ALA A 73 8.85 5.90 2.51
N GLU A 74 9.22 6.62 3.56
CA GLU A 74 10.61 6.93 3.92
C GLU A 74 11.39 5.66 4.25
N LYS A 75 10.85 4.81 5.13
CA LYS A 75 11.47 3.52 5.50
C LYS A 75 11.69 2.61 4.29
N LYS A 76 10.79 2.64 3.31
CA LYS A 76 10.91 1.87 2.06
C LYS A 76 11.70 2.59 0.96
N LYS A 77 12.28 3.76 1.25
CA LYS A 77 13.03 4.59 0.29
C LYS A 77 12.22 4.92 -0.97
N TYR A 78 10.89 5.00 -0.86
CA TYR A 78 10.02 5.28 -2.00
C TYR A 78 10.26 6.68 -2.58
N GLN A 79 10.75 7.61 -1.76
CA GLN A 79 11.07 8.98 -2.18
C GLN A 79 12.02 9.06 -3.40
N LYS A 80 12.88 8.06 -3.60
CA LYS A 80 13.84 7.97 -4.72
C LYS A 80 13.42 7.00 -5.82
N LEU A 81 12.31 6.29 -5.62
CA LEU A 81 11.83 5.19 -6.46
C LEU A 81 10.39 5.43 -6.90
N VAL A 82 10.02 6.70 -7.08
CA VAL A 82 8.71 7.09 -7.60
C VAL A 82 8.64 6.61 -9.04
N LYS A 83 7.67 5.74 -9.33
CA LYS A 83 7.46 5.21 -10.67
C LYS A 83 6.21 5.84 -11.27
N PRO A 84 6.32 6.49 -12.45
CA PRO A 84 5.16 7.05 -13.13
C PRO A 84 4.20 5.95 -13.58
N GLY A 85 2.94 6.31 -13.74
CA GLY A 85 1.93 5.39 -14.24
C GLY A 85 0.54 5.53 -13.65
N LYS A 86 -0.35 4.69 -14.16
CA LYS A 86 -1.72 4.55 -13.68
C LYS A 86 -1.82 3.35 -12.74
N TYR A 87 -2.33 3.58 -11.54
CA TYR A 87 -2.58 2.55 -10.53
C TYR A 87 -4.07 2.54 -10.20
N VAL A 88 -4.72 1.39 -10.35
CA VAL A 88 -6.13 1.23 -10.00
C VAL A 88 -6.21 0.50 -8.68
N ILE A 89 -6.80 1.15 -7.68
CA ILE A 89 -7.02 0.63 -6.34
C ILE A 89 -8.51 0.34 -6.19
N ASP A 90 -8.87 -0.94 -6.25
CA ASP A 90 -10.25 -1.45 -6.24
C ASP A 90 -10.68 -2.03 -4.89
N ARG A 91 -9.78 -1.99 -3.91
CA ARG A 91 -9.98 -2.51 -2.57
C ARG A 91 -9.26 -1.65 -1.57
N SER A 92 -9.67 -1.76 -0.32
CA SER A 92 -8.95 -1.11 0.76
C SER A 92 -7.60 -1.79 1.02
N LEU A 93 -6.57 -0.99 1.30
CA LEU A 93 -5.18 -1.41 1.41
C LEU A 93 -4.57 -0.97 2.74
N SER A 94 -3.52 -1.67 3.17
CA SER A 94 -2.60 -1.19 4.20
C SER A 94 -1.61 -0.16 3.63
N TYR A 95 -1.01 0.66 4.50
CA TYR A 95 0.05 1.61 4.10
C TYR A 95 1.22 0.91 3.40
N ASN A 96 1.61 -0.25 3.93
CA ASN A 96 2.69 -1.06 3.39
C ASN A 96 2.38 -1.58 1.98
N GLU A 97 1.15 -2.05 1.74
CA GLU A 97 0.72 -2.52 0.42
C GLU A 97 0.69 -1.40 -0.60
N LEU A 98 0.11 -0.24 -0.27
CA LEU A 98 0.08 0.91 -1.18
C LEU A 98 1.49 1.29 -1.62
N ILE A 99 2.40 1.52 -0.66
CA ILE A 99 3.79 1.88 -0.99
C ILE A 99 4.49 0.76 -1.77
N ASN A 100 4.19 -0.51 -1.51
CA ASN A 100 4.75 -1.61 -2.30
C ASN A 100 4.25 -1.62 -3.75
N ILE A 101 2.97 -1.30 -3.99
CA ILE A 101 2.40 -1.18 -5.34
C ILE A 101 3.08 -0.04 -6.09
N LEU A 102 3.13 1.15 -5.47
CA LEU A 102 3.73 2.36 -6.03
C LEU A 102 5.23 2.18 -6.31
N ARG A 103 5.99 1.64 -5.34
CA ARG A 103 7.43 1.36 -5.49
C ARG A 103 7.70 0.26 -6.51
N GLY A 104 6.84 -0.76 -6.55
CA GLY A 104 6.94 -1.86 -7.49
C GLY A 104 6.71 -1.40 -8.93
N GLY A 105 5.94 -0.33 -9.13
CA GLY A 105 5.42 0.00 -10.45
C GLY A 105 4.48 -1.09 -10.93
N LYS A 106 3.81 -1.78 -9.99
CA LYS A 106 2.79 -2.79 -10.29
C LYS A 106 1.55 -2.05 -10.76
N GLN A 107 1.64 -1.47 -11.95
CA GLN A 107 0.53 -0.88 -12.66
C GLN A 107 -0.52 -1.96 -12.80
N THR A 108 -1.77 -1.63 -12.51
CA THR A 108 -2.87 -2.56 -12.73
C THR A 108 -2.87 -2.88 -14.22
N PRO A 109 -2.78 -4.17 -14.63
CA PRO A 109 -2.75 -4.51 -16.04
C PRO A 109 -4.00 -3.93 -16.69
N VAL A 110 -3.80 -2.99 -17.61
CA VAL A 110 -4.88 -2.49 -18.44
C VAL A 110 -5.34 -3.69 -19.25
N ARG A 111 -6.61 -4.09 -19.14
CA ARG A 111 -7.20 -5.04 -20.07
C ARG A 111 -7.20 -4.36 -21.44
N ILE A 112 -6.11 -4.52 -22.19
CA ILE A 112 -6.08 -4.23 -23.61
C ILE A 112 -6.96 -5.31 -24.23
N THR A 113 -8.22 -4.97 -24.44
CA THR A 113 -9.07 -5.80 -25.29
C THR A 113 -8.58 -5.55 -26.70
N PHE A 114 -7.73 -6.45 -27.21
CA PHE A 114 -7.48 -6.54 -28.63
C PHE A 114 -8.81 -6.95 -29.26
N ILE A 115 -9.59 -5.97 -29.70
CA ILE A 115 -10.71 -6.23 -30.60
C ILE A 115 -10.04 -6.85 -31.82
N ASN A 116 -10.30 -8.14 -32.04
CA ASN A 116 -9.79 -8.88 -33.18
C ASN A 116 -10.48 -8.26 -34.40
N LEU A 117 -9.89 -7.22 -34.98
CA LEU A 117 -10.30 -6.67 -36.26
C LEU A 117 -10.06 -7.80 -37.25
N ARG A 118 -11.13 -8.55 -37.53
CA ARG A 118 -11.18 -9.58 -38.55
C ARG A 118 -10.70 -8.92 -39.84
N THR A 119 -9.44 -9.18 -40.19
CA THR A 119 -8.84 -8.75 -41.44
C THR A 119 -9.76 -9.23 -42.55
N LEU A 120 -10.35 -8.29 -43.28
CA LEU A 120 -11.10 -8.55 -44.50
C LEU A 120 -10.10 -9.10 -45.53
N ASN A 121 -9.85 -10.40 -45.49
CA ASN A 121 -9.24 -11.13 -46.60
C ASN A 121 -10.38 -11.78 -47.39
N ASP A 122 -11.24 -10.94 -47.95
CA ASP A 122 -12.20 -11.32 -48.98
C ASP A 122 -11.71 -10.70 -50.30
N ILE A 123 -10.64 -11.31 -50.80
CA ILE A 123 -10.17 -11.20 -52.17
C ILE A 123 -10.15 -12.63 -52.70
N ALA A 124 -11.29 -13.08 -53.22
CA ALA A 124 -11.42 -14.23 -54.10
C ALA A 124 -12.57 -14.01 -55.08
#